data_AF-W1Y5E5-F1
#
_entry.id   AF-W1Y5E5-F1
#
_cell.length_a   1.000
_cell.length_b   1.000
_cell.length_c   1.000
_cell.angle_alpha   90.00
_cell.angle_beta   90.00
_cell.angle_gamma   90.00
#
_symmetry.space_group_name_H-M   'P 1'
#
loop_
_entity.id
_entity.type
_entity.pdbx_description
1 polymer ?
#
loop_
_entity_poly.entity_id
_entity_poly.type
_entity_poly.pdbx_seq_one_letter_code
_entity_poly.pdbx_strand_id
1 'polypeptide(L)' 'ALLGGVNQVRIIHGKGTGALREGVHQYLRTLPHVAHFETAGYDEGGAGATNVVLK' A
#
# COMPACT_ATOMS: atom_id res chain seq x y z
N ALA A 1 -18.27 -1.38 -7.54
CA ALA A 1 -17.02 -1.75 -8.23
C ALA A 1 -16.22 -0.48 -8.51
N LEU A 2 -14.91 -0.48 -8.26
CA LEU A 2 -14.03 0.59 -8.76
C LEU A 2 -13.99 0.46 -10.29
N LEU A 3 -14.71 1.34 -10.96
CA LEU A 3 -15.14 1.28 -12.36
C LEU A 3 -14.02 1.60 -13.38
N GLY A 4 -12.75 1.35 -13.07
CA GLY A 4 -11.62 1.90 -13.84
C GLY A 4 -10.43 0.98 -14.14
N GLY A 5 -10.47 -0.31 -13.80
CA GLY A 5 -9.36 -1.25 -14.12
C GLY A 5 -8.03 -0.97 -13.40
N VAL A 6 -8.02 -0.07 -12.41
CA VAL A 6 -6.85 0.17 -11.57
C VAL A 6 -6.81 -0.89 -10.49
N ASN A 7 -6.13 -2.00 -10.79
CA ASN A 7 -5.94 -3.12 -9.88
C ASN A 7 -4.75 -2.92 -8.93
N GLN A 8 -3.98 -1.84 -9.11
CA GLN A 8 -2.79 -1.54 -8.31
C GLN A 8 -2.79 -0.09 -7.86
N VAL A 9 -2.51 0.11 -6.56
CA VAL A 9 -2.43 1.43 -5.93
C VAL A 9 -1.10 1.51 -5.18
N ARG A 10 -0.43 2.65 -5.27
CA ARG A 10 0.74 2.97 -4.44
C ARG A 10 0.36 4.01 -3.39
N ILE A 11 0.58 3.67 -2.12
CA ILE A 11 0.37 4.57 -1.00
C ILE A 11 1.72 5.15 -0.60
N ILE A 12 1.93 6.43 -0.84
CA ILE A 12 3.13 7.16 -0.39
C ILE A 12 2.84 7.72 1.00
N HIS A 13 3.48 7.13 2.01
CA HIS A 13 3.33 7.54 3.41
C HIS A 13 4.60 8.19 3.99
N GLY A 14 5.69 8.23 3.21
CA GLY A 14 7.00 8.71 3.68
C GLY A 14 7.68 7.72 4.63
N LYS A 15 8.97 7.95 4.91
CA LYS A 15 9.78 7.07 5.77
C LYS A 15 9.54 7.38 7.24
N GLY A 16 9.77 8.64 7.65
CA GLY A 16 9.54 9.13 9.02
C GLY A 16 10.03 8.17 10.11
N THR A 17 9.27 8.07 11.20
CA THR A 17 9.47 7.07 12.26
C THR A 17 8.97 5.66 11.87
N GLY A 18 8.36 5.51 10.69
CA GLY A 18 7.66 4.29 10.28
C GLY A 18 6.23 4.13 10.82
N ALA A 19 5.74 5.07 11.64
CA ALA A 19 4.40 4.99 12.23
C ALA A 19 3.28 4.92 11.19
N LEU A 20 3.37 5.72 10.11
CA LEU A 20 2.38 5.67 9.04
C LEU A 20 2.46 4.37 8.23
N ARG A 21 3.66 3.83 7.98
CA ARG A 21 3.82 2.52 7.33
C ARG A 21 3.11 1.44 8.13
N GLU A 22 3.36 1.38 9.43
CA GLU A 22 2.75 0.40 10.34
C GLU A 22 1.23 0.53 10.35
N GLY A 23 0.70 1.75 10.56
CA GLY A 23 -0.73 2.01 10.56
C GLY A 23 -1.41 1.67 9.23
N VAL A 24 -0.78 2.01 8.09
CA VAL A 24 -1.25 1.64 6.75
C VAL A 24 -1.30 0.12 6.59
N HIS A 25 -0.23 -0.59 6.95
CA HIS A 25 -0.17 -2.06 6.83
C HIS A 25 -1.20 -2.73 7.73
N GLN A 26 -1.41 -2.24 8.95
CA GLN A 26 -2.45 -2.73 9.85
C GLN A 26 -3.85 -2.52 9.26
N TYR A 27 -4.12 -1.33 8.74
CA TYR A 27 -5.41 -1.03 8.12
C TYR A 27 -5.68 -1.89 6.87
N LEU A 28 -4.71 -2.03 5.97
CA LEU A 28 -4.83 -2.82 4.74
C LEU A 28 -5.18 -4.29 5.02
N ARG A 29 -4.67 -4.90 6.09
CA ARG A 29 -5.04 -6.27 6.50
C ARG A 29 -6.53 -6.44 6.82
N THR A 30 -7.22 -5.35 7.17
CA THR A 30 -8.65 -5.39 7.48
C THR A 30 -9.55 -5.25 6.25
N LEU A 31 -8.98 -4.87 5.10
CA LEU A 31 -9.76 -4.54 3.91
C LEU A 31 -10.02 -5.78 3.03
N PRO A 32 -11.28 -6.23 2.89
CA PRO A 32 -11.61 -7.45 2.15
C PRO A 32 -11.38 -7.33 0.63
N HIS A 33 -11.23 -6.12 0.11
CA HIS A 33 -10.96 -5.84 -1.31
C HIS A 33 -9.46 -5.79 -1.64
N VAL A 34 -8.58 -5.92 -0.64
CA VAL A 34 -7.13 -6.04 -0.87
C VAL A 34 -6.81 -7.51 -1.15
N ALA A 35 -6.14 -7.76 -2.27
CA ALA A 35 -5.62 -9.08 -2.63
C ALA A 35 -4.24 -9.31 -2.00
N HIS A 36 -3.35 -8.32 -2.11
CA HIS A 36 -1.99 -8.36 -1.53
C HIS A 36 -1.46 -6.94 -1.33
N PHE A 37 -0.48 -6.75 -0.44
CA PHE A 37 0.28 -5.51 -0.34
C PHE A 37 1.69 -5.78 0.19
N GLU A 38 2.62 -4.92 -0.19
CA GLU A 38 4.03 -5.01 0.18
C GLU A 38 4.71 -3.63 0.22
N THR A 39 5.88 -3.56 0.86
CA THR A 39 6.71 -2.35 0.79
C THR A 39 7.18 -2.17 -0.65
N ALA A 40 7.14 -0.94 -1.16
CA ALA A 40 7.54 -0.66 -2.53
C ALA A 40 9.04 -0.94 -2.75
N GLY A 41 9.43 -1.22 -4.01
CA GLY A 41 10.83 -1.38 -4.40
C GLY A 41 11.66 -0.11 -4.17
N TYR A 42 12.99 -0.25 -4.16
CA TYR A 42 13.90 0.88 -3.89
C TYR A 42 13.65 2.08 -4.82
N ASP A 43 13.49 1.81 -6.12
CA ASP A 43 13.22 2.82 -7.16
C ASP A 43 11.75 3.30 -7.19
N GLU A 44 10.90 2.74 -6.34
CA GLU A 44 9.46 3.02 -6.26
C GLU A 44 9.06 3.76 -4.97
N GLY A 45 10.05 4.22 -4.19
CA GLY A 45 9.86 4.90 -2.92
C GLY A 45 10.35 4.11 -1.70
N GLY A 46 10.71 2.85 -1.88
CA GLY A 46 11.26 1.96 -0.86
C GLY A 46 10.37 1.89 0.39
N ALA A 47 11.00 1.92 1.56
CA ALA A 47 10.31 1.95 2.86
C ALA A 47 9.35 3.13 3.07
N GLY A 48 9.32 4.12 2.16
CA GLY A 48 8.40 5.27 2.20
C GLY A 48 7.08 5.06 1.45
N ALA A 49 6.89 3.90 0.80
CA ALA A 49 5.68 3.59 0.07
C ALA A 49 5.28 2.11 0.20
N THR A 50 3.99 1.85 -0.02
CA THR A 50 3.40 0.50 -0.05
C THR A 50 2.67 0.30 -1.37
N ASN A 51 2.99 -0.78 -2.08
CA ASN A 51 2.26 -1.23 -3.26
C ASN A 51 1.09 -2.13 -2.80
N VAL A 52 -0.10 -1.90 -3.34
CA VAL A 52 -1.34 -2.60 -2.98
C VAL A 52 -1.99 -3.13 -4.24
N VAL A 53 -2.33 -4.41 -4.26
CA VAL A 53 -3.12 -5.07 -5.31
C VAL A 53 -4.53 -5.26 -4.79
N LEU A 54 -5.52 -4.81 -5.56
CA LEU A 54 -6.95 -4.97 -5.26
C LEU A 54 -7.51 -6.24 -5.95
N LYS A 55 -8.58 -6.80 -5.39
CA LYS A 55 -9.32 -7.94 -5.97
C LYS A 55 -10.17 -7.53 -7.18
#